data_AF-A0A2V9RTN1-F1
#
_entry.id   AF-A0A2V9RTN1-F1
#
_cell.length_a   1.000
_cell.length_b   1.000
_cell.length_c   1.000
_cell.angle_alpha   90.00
_cell.angle_beta   90.00
_cell.angle_gamma   90.00
#
_symmetry.space_group_name_H-M   'P 1'
#
loop_
_entity.id
_entity.type
_entity.pdbx_description
1 polymer ?
#
loop_
_entity_poly.entity_id
_entity_poly.type
_entity_poly.pdbx_seq_one_letter_code
_entity_poly.pdbx_strand_id
1 'polypeptide(L)'
;MRGTAPIVNGTADHVHVLLRILPVHSAAEIARVIKTNSSGSVRAKWSSNFAWQTGYGVFSVSESNVAAVTKYIAGQEEHHKKHSFQKELLAFLKKNNVVYDEKYPWG
;
A
#
# COMPACT_ATOMS: atom_id res chain seq x y z
N MET A 1 -4.97 4.04 -17.69
CA MET A 1 -4.16 2.98 -17.04
C MET A 1 -4.91 1.67 -17.19
N ARG A 2 -4.30 0.64 -17.80
CA ARG A 2 -4.88 -0.72 -17.84
C ARG A 2 -4.12 -1.60 -16.86
N GLY A 3 -4.85 -2.28 -15.98
CA GLY A 3 -4.32 -3.17 -14.96
C GLY A 3 -5.47 -3.78 -14.17
N THR A 4 -5.16 -4.77 -13.33
CA THR A 4 -6.13 -5.36 -12.40
C THR A 4 -5.63 -5.21 -10.98
N ALA A 5 -6.57 -5.12 -10.04
CA ALA A 5 -6.29 -5.15 -8.62
C ALA A 5 -6.91 -6.44 -8.04
N PRO A 6 -6.17 -7.56 -7.98
CA PRO A 6 -6.71 -8.82 -7.47
C PRO A 6 -7.30 -8.72 -6.07
N ILE A 7 -6.72 -7.87 -5.22
CA ILE A 7 -7.25 -7.59 -3.89
C ILE A 7 -6.83 -6.20 -3.42
N VAL A 8 -7.75 -5.54 -2.72
CA VAL A 8 -7.54 -4.30 -1.99
C VAL A 8 -8.13 -4.50 -0.60
N ASN A 9 -7.34 -4.28 0.44
CA ASN A 9 -7.80 -4.30 1.81
C ASN A 9 -6.89 -3.45 2.70
N GLY A 10 -7.33 -3.08 3.89
CA GLY A 10 -6.55 -2.23 4.77
C GLY A 10 -7.15 -2.13 6.16
N THR A 11 -6.73 -1.09 6.87
CA THR A 11 -7.14 -0.75 8.22
C THR A 11 -7.67 0.68 8.26
N ALA A 12 -7.87 1.22 9.47
CA ALA A 12 -8.26 2.61 9.64
C ALA A 12 -7.21 3.64 9.17
N ASP A 13 -5.93 3.27 9.14
CA ASP A 13 -4.81 4.20 8.91
C ASP A 13 -3.99 3.94 7.63
N HIS A 14 -4.13 2.77 6.98
CA HIS A 14 -3.46 2.49 5.71
C HIS A 14 -4.17 1.40 4.89
N VAL A 15 -3.75 1.23 3.62
CA VAL A 15 -4.32 0.26 2.68
C VAL A 15 -3.22 -0.49 1.94
N HIS A 16 -3.42 -1.80 1.75
CA HIS A 16 -2.63 -2.66 0.88
C HIS A 16 -3.37 -2.96 -0.41
N VAL A 17 -2.62 -2.92 -1.51
CA VAL A 17 -3.15 -3.16 -2.86
C VAL A 17 -2.23 -4.12 -3.57
N LEU A 18 -2.75 -5.29 -3.96
CA LEU A 18 -2.04 -6.14 -4.93
C LEU A 18 -2.47 -5.70 -6.32
N LEU A 19 -1.50 -5.47 -7.20
CA LEU A 19 -1.72 -4.93 -8.54
C LEU A 19 -1.03 -5.76 -9.61
N ARG A 20 -1.69 -5.92 -10.75
CA ARG A 20 -1.09 -6.36 -12.01
C ARG A 20 -1.14 -5.19 -12.99
N ILE A 21 0.02 -4.73 -13.39
CA ILE A 21 0.19 -3.51 -14.21
C ILE A 21 1.01 -3.81 -15.45
N LEU A 22 0.81 -3.03 -16.49
CA LEU A 22 1.71 -3.04 -17.64
C LEU A 22 3.04 -2.39 -17.28
N PRO A 23 4.18 -2.90 -17.82
CA PRO A 23 5.52 -2.41 -17.49
C PRO A 23 5.78 -0.96 -17.93
N VAL A 24 4.90 -0.40 -18.76
CA VAL A 24 4.95 1.02 -19.17
C VAL A 24 4.62 1.99 -18.02
N HIS A 25 3.95 1.51 -16.97
CA HIS A 25 3.56 2.34 -15.83
C HIS A 25 4.57 2.22 -14.68
N SER A 26 5.03 3.36 -14.18
CA SER A 26 5.91 3.40 -13.00
C SER A 26 5.13 3.23 -11.70
N ALA A 27 5.79 2.71 -10.66
CA ALA A 27 5.24 2.64 -9.31
C ALA A 27 4.77 4.01 -8.80
N ALA A 28 5.54 5.08 -9.07
CA ALA A 28 5.21 6.45 -8.70
C ALA A 28 3.93 6.96 -9.38
N GLU A 29 3.77 6.67 -10.68
CA GLU A 29 2.57 7.05 -11.43
C GLU A 29 1.32 6.38 -10.86
N ILE A 30 1.42 5.08 -10.55
CA ILE A 30 0.31 4.30 -9.99
C ILE A 30 -0.07 4.82 -8.61
N ALA A 31 0.91 5.03 -7.73
CA ALA A 31 0.67 5.56 -6.39
C ALA A 31 0.01 6.94 -6.46
N ARG A 32 0.48 7.82 -7.36
CA ARG A 32 -0.14 9.13 -7.61
C ARG A 32 -1.59 9.00 -8.02
N VAL A 33 -1.89 8.16 -9.01
CA VAL A 33 -3.27 7.99 -9.53
C VAL A 33 -4.20 7.46 -8.44
N ILE A 34 -3.79 6.42 -7.70
CA ILE A 34 -4.58 5.85 -6.61
C ILE A 34 -4.85 6.91 -5.54
N LYS A 35 -3.81 7.61 -5.08
CA LYS A 35 -3.92 8.61 -4.00
C LYS A 35 -4.77 9.80 -4.42
N THR A 36 -4.56 10.36 -5.61
CA THR A 36 -5.32 11.53 -6.10
C THR A 36 -6.81 11.22 -6.26
N ASN A 37 -7.16 10.12 -6.93
CA ASN A 37 -8.56 9.79 -7.21
C ASN A 37 -9.33 9.41 -5.94
N SER A 38 -8.68 8.66 -5.03
CA SER A 38 -9.28 8.30 -3.75
C SER A 38 -9.40 9.50 -2.82
N SER A 39 -8.42 10.40 -2.76
CA SER A 39 -8.54 11.64 -1.99
C SER A 39 -9.71 12.49 -2.46
N GLY A 40 -9.87 12.68 -3.77
CA GLY A 40 -11.03 13.42 -4.32
C GLY A 40 -12.36 12.78 -3.93
N SER A 41 -12.46 11.46 -4.09
CA SER A 41 -13.67 10.70 -3.75
C SER A 41 -14.01 10.73 -2.26
N VAL A 42 -12.99 10.55 -1.39
CA VAL A 42 -13.18 10.52 0.06
C VAL A 42 -13.51 11.90 0.61
N ARG A 43 -12.85 12.94 0.10
CA ARG A 43 -13.14 14.33 0.48
C ARG A 43 -14.55 14.75 0.12
N ALA A 44 -15.05 14.30 -1.03
CA ALA A 44 -16.41 14.61 -1.46
C ALA A 44 -17.49 13.89 -0.65
N LYS A 45 -17.21 12.67 -0.13
CA LYS A 45 -18.24 11.81 0.47
C LYS A 45 -18.19 11.69 1.99
N TRP A 46 -17.01 11.72 2.59
CA TRP A 46 -16.83 11.34 4.01
C TRP A 46 -16.02 12.35 4.82
N SER A 47 -14.91 12.88 4.30
CA SER A 47 -14.04 13.78 5.07
C SER A 47 -13.24 14.74 4.19
N SER A 48 -13.66 16.01 4.16
CA SER A 48 -13.03 17.07 3.37
C SER A 48 -11.54 17.29 3.69
N ASN A 49 -11.12 16.96 4.91
CA ASN A 49 -9.74 17.09 5.39
C ASN A 49 -8.89 15.83 5.16
N PHE A 50 -9.45 14.77 4.56
CA PHE A 50 -8.73 13.54 4.30
C PHE A 50 -7.46 13.80 3.47
N ALA A 51 -6.33 13.24 3.87
CA ALA A 51 -5.10 13.27 3.08
C ALA A 51 -4.34 11.96 3.29
N TRP A 52 -3.73 11.47 2.22
CA TRP A 52 -2.73 10.42 2.35
C TRP A 52 -1.41 11.01 2.84
N GLN A 53 -0.62 10.23 3.57
CA GLN A 53 0.79 10.52 3.82
C GLN A 53 1.54 10.84 2.53
N THR A 54 2.64 11.60 2.57
CA THR A 54 3.44 11.92 1.37
C THR A 54 4.02 10.67 0.71
N GLY A 55 4.59 9.78 1.52
CA GLY A 55 5.24 8.55 1.07
C GLY A 55 4.31 7.45 0.56
N TYR A 56 4.92 6.37 0.06
CA TYR A 56 4.27 5.12 -0.30
C TYR A 56 5.33 3.99 -0.35
N GLY A 57 4.92 2.75 -0.09
CA GLY A 57 5.76 1.55 -0.23
C GLY A 57 5.32 0.71 -1.43
N VAL A 58 6.28 0.25 -2.25
CA VAL A 58 6.02 -0.69 -3.35
C VAL A 58 7.06 -1.79 -3.33
N PHE A 59 6.59 -3.03 -3.35
CA PHE A 59 7.43 -4.23 -3.36
C PHE A 59 6.97 -5.13 -4.50
N SER A 60 7.91 -5.64 -5.30
CA SER A 60 7.59 -6.57 -6.39
C SER A 60 7.23 -7.94 -5.84
N VAL A 61 6.22 -8.58 -6.42
CA VAL A 61 5.73 -9.90 -6.02
C VAL A 61 5.88 -10.85 -7.21
N SER A 62 6.54 -11.98 -7.02
CA SER A 62 6.58 -13.05 -8.02
C SER A 62 5.21 -13.71 -8.16
N GLU A 63 4.89 -14.21 -9.35
CA GLU A 63 3.61 -14.90 -9.60
C GLU A 63 3.37 -16.06 -8.62
N SER A 64 4.42 -16.82 -8.30
CA SER A 64 4.37 -17.93 -7.33
C SER A 64 3.94 -17.50 -5.92
N ASN A 65 4.11 -16.22 -5.56
CA ASN A 65 3.75 -15.69 -4.25
C ASN A 65 2.38 -14.99 -4.23
N VAL A 66 1.70 -14.85 -5.38
CA VAL A 66 0.42 -14.13 -5.47
C VAL A 66 -0.62 -14.68 -4.50
N ALA A 67 -0.77 -16.01 -4.40
CA ALA A 67 -1.73 -16.61 -3.48
C ALA A 67 -1.43 -16.28 -2.01
N ALA A 68 -0.15 -16.32 -1.62
CA ALA A 68 0.28 -16.00 -0.26
C ALA A 68 0.06 -14.51 0.06
N VAL A 69 0.37 -13.61 -0.88
CA VAL A 69 0.16 -12.17 -0.72
C VAL A 69 -1.33 -11.80 -0.70
N THR A 70 -2.15 -12.46 -1.53
CA THR A 70 -3.61 -12.27 -1.48
C THR A 70 -4.16 -12.65 -0.12
N LYS A 71 -3.76 -13.81 0.43
CA LYS A 71 -4.17 -14.22 1.78
C LYS A 71 -3.70 -13.25 2.85
N TYR A 72 -2.47 -12.73 2.72
CA TYR A 72 -1.93 -11.72 3.61
C TYR A 72 -2.77 -10.44 3.64
N ILE A 73 -3.11 -9.91 2.46
CA ILE A 73 -3.93 -8.70 2.32
C ILE A 73 -5.35 -8.93 2.85
N ALA A 74 -5.93 -10.11 2.59
CA ALA A 74 -7.26 -10.46 3.11
C ALA A 74 -7.32 -10.45 4.66
N GLY A 75 -6.21 -10.80 5.33
CA GLY A 75 -6.12 -10.86 6.80
C GLY A 75 -5.61 -9.60 7.50
N GLN A 76 -5.53 -8.46 6.80
CA GLN A 76 -4.91 -7.24 7.32
C GLN A 76 -5.56 -6.68 8.58
N GLU A 77 -6.89 -6.71 8.66
CA GLU A 77 -7.61 -6.22 9.85
C GLU A 77 -7.23 -7.01 11.12
N GLU A 78 -7.17 -8.35 11.03
CA GLU A 78 -6.74 -9.21 12.15
C GLU A 78 -5.25 -9.05 12.46
N HIS A 79 -4.40 -8.91 11.45
CA HIS A 79 -2.96 -8.68 11.62
C HIS A 79 -2.70 -7.40 12.44
N HIS A 80 -3.42 -6.32 12.12
CA HIS A 80 -3.24 -5.03 12.76
C HIS A 80 -3.87 -4.89 14.15
N LYS A 81 -4.57 -5.92 14.65
CA LYS A 81 -4.88 -6.03 16.09
C LYS A 81 -3.63 -6.22 16.96
N LYS A 82 -2.53 -6.70 16.37
CA LYS A 82 -1.27 -7.03 17.09
C LYS A 82 -0.04 -6.31 16.55
N HIS A 83 -0.08 -5.83 15.31
CA HIS A 83 1.04 -5.18 14.63
C HIS A 83 0.68 -3.75 14.24
N SER A 84 1.57 -2.78 14.48
CA SER A 84 1.37 -1.42 13.97
C SER A 84 1.87 -1.31 12.53
N PHE A 85 1.32 -0.34 11.78
CA PHE A 85 1.83 0.02 10.46
C PHE A 85 3.36 0.22 10.46
N GLN A 86 3.90 0.90 11.47
CA GLN A 86 5.34 1.15 11.57
C GLN A 86 6.15 -0.14 11.64
N LYS A 87 5.75 -1.07 12.51
CA LYS A 87 6.44 -2.37 12.64
C LYS A 87 6.38 -3.17 11.33
N GLU A 88 5.24 -3.14 10.65
CA GLU A 88 5.05 -3.82 9.38
C GLU A 88 5.92 -3.23 8.27
N LEU A 89 5.94 -1.90 8.12
CA LEU A 89 6.78 -1.21 7.15
C LEU A 89 8.27 -1.53 7.36
N LEU A 90 8.76 -1.42 8.60
CA LEU A 90 10.16 -1.76 8.92
C LEU A 90 10.49 -3.22 8.60
N ALA A 91 9.54 -4.14 8.85
CA ALA A 91 9.71 -5.55 8.50
C ALA A 91 9.82 -5.75 6.98
N PHE A 92 9.02 -5.03 6.17
CA PHE A 92 9.14 -5.08 4.71
C PHE A 92 10.45 -4.49 4.20
N LEU A 93 10.88 -3.34 4.72
CA LEU A 93 12.15 -2.73 4.34
C LEU A 93 13.31 -3.67 4.63
N LYS A 94 13.35 -4.25 5.84
CA LYS A 94 14.36 -5.23 6.24
C LYS A 94 14.33 -6.48 5.35
N LYS A 95 13.14 -7.04 5.09
CA LYS A 95 12.99 -8.25 4.25
C LYS A 95 13.47 -8.02 2.81
N ASN A 96 13.39 -6.80 2.31
CA ASN A 96 13.79 -6.44 0.95
C ASN A 96 15.17 -5.76 0.89
N ASN A 97 15.93 -5.75 1.99
CA ASN A 97 17.25 -5.10 2.08
C ASN A 97 17.24 -3.62 1.64
N VAL A 98 16.14 -2.91 1.90
CA VAL A 98 16.05 -1.47 1.63
C VAL A 98 16.72 -0.76 2.80
N VAL A 99 17.74 0.05 2.50
CA VAL A 99 18.36 0.94 3.49
C VAL A 99 17.44 2.13 3.72
N TYR A 100 17.17 2.44 4.98
CA TYR A 100 16.38 3.59 5.39
C TYR A 100 17.00 4.22 6.62
N ASP A 101 16.80 5.53 6.78
CA ASP A 101 17.07 6.24 8.02
C ASP A 101 15.80 6.21 8.86
N GLU A 102 15.90 5.74 10.10
CA GLU A 102 14.79 5.54 11.05
C GLU A 102 13.96 6.82 11.31
N LYS A 103 14.51 8.00 11.00
CA LYS A 103 13.83 9.29 11.17
C LYS A 103 12.78 9.59 10.10
N TYR A 104 12.93 9.03 8.90
CA TYR A 104 12.18 9.47 7.72
C TYR A 104 11.11 8.53 7.12
N PRO A 105 10.81 7.31 7.62
CA PRO A 105 9.82 6.46 6.97
C PRO A 105 8.36 6.83 7.32
N TRP A 106 8.14 7.84 8.16
CA TRP A 106 6.84 8.17 8.74
C TRP A 106 6.06 9.27 8.01
N GLY A 107 6.71 9.98 7.07
CA GLY A 107 6.13 11.12 6.35
C GLY A 107 6.54 12.47 6.91
#